data_AF-A0A9Q4KUT6-F1
#
_entry.id   AF-A0A9Q4KUT6-F1
#
_cell.length_a   1.000
_cell.length_b   1.000
_cell.length_c   1.000
_cell.angle_alpha   90.00
_cell.angle_beta   90.00
_cell.angle_gamma   90.00
#
_symmetry.space_group_name_H-M   'P 1'
#
loop_
_entity.id
_entity.type
_entity.pdbx_description
1 polymer ?
#
loop_
_entity_poly.entity_id
_entity_poly.type
_entity_poly.pdbx_seq_one_letter_code
_entity_poly.pdbx_strand_id
1 'polypeptide(L)' 'MRLRVILEPSVEGGYTVVVPALPGCISEGDTREEALENIREAIALYLEPIEDDGIFSDASEQVEKLRYDKNSRHQF' A
#
# COMPACT_ATOMS: atom_id res chain seq x y z
N MET A 1 -9.58 1.23 17.17
CA MET A 1 -8.34 1.95 16.80
C MET A 1 -8.70 3.07 15.83
N ARG A 2 -7.94 4.18 15.74
CA ARG A 2 -8.20 5.25 14.77
C ARG A 2 -7.00 5.46 13.87
N LEU A 3 -7.14 5.13 12.59
CA LEU A 3 -6.11 5.28 11.57
C LEU A 3 -6.47 6.45 10.64
N ARG A 4 -5.44 7.14 10.14
CA ARG A 4 -5.61 8.16 9.10
C ARG A 4 -5.34 7.50 7.75
N VAL A 5 -6.10 7.93 6.75
CA VAL A 5 -5.93 7.52 5.35
C VAL A 5 -5.67 8.73 4.48
N ILE A 6 -4.95 8.53 3.40
CA ILE A 6 -4.83 9.49 2.30
C ILE A 6 -5.68 8.93 1.16
N LEU A 7 -6.58 9.76 0.63
CA LEU A 7 -7.49 9.40 -0.46
C LEU A 7 -7.14 10.28 -1.65
N GLU A 8 -6.82 9.68 -2.78
CA GLU A 8 -6.40 10.36 -4.00
C GLU A 8 -7.31 9.94 -5.16
N PRO A 9 -7.89 10.87 -5.93
CA PRO A 9 -8.63 10.52 -7.14
C PRO A 9 -7.66 9.98 -8.21
N SER A 10 -8.09 8.93 -8.92
CA SER A 10 -7.30 8.35 -10.03
C SER A 10 -7.58 9.04 -11.36
N VAL A 11 -6.59 9.04 -12.25
CA VAL A 11 -6.68 9.63 -13.60
C VAL A 11 -7.66 8.87 -14.51
N GLU A 12 -7.87 7.58 -14.25
CA GLU A 12 -8.81 6.73 -15.01
C GLU A 12 -10.24 6.78 -14.45
N GLY A 13 -10.44 7.51 -13.33
CA GLY A 13 -11.68 7.51 -12.55
C GLY A 13 -11.54 6.72 -11.25
N GLY A 14 -12.44 6.96 -10.30
CA GLY A 14 -12.37 6.35 -8.97
C GLY A 14 -11.34 6.98 -8.03
N TYR A 15 -11.01 6.23 -6.98
CA TYR A 15 -10.15 6.67 -5.89
C TYR A 15 -9.19 5.57 -5.44
N THR A 16 -7.95 5.95 -5.20
CA THR A 16 -6.96 5.15 -4.48
C THR A 16 -6.87 5.65 -3.03
N VAL A 17 -6.74 4.73 -2.09
CA VAL A 17 -6.60 5.04 -0.67
C VAL A 17 -5.45 4.26 -0.06
N VAL A 18 -4.65 4.95 0.76
CA VAL A 18 -3.51 4.36 1.46
C VAL A 18 -3.55 4.68 2.95
N VAL A 19 -3.04 3.77 3.76
CA VAL A 19 -2.86 3.95 5.20
C VAL A 19 -1.38 4.20 5.50
N PRO A 20 -0.91 5.44 5.71
CA PRO A 20 0.53 5.71 5.90
C PRO A 20 1.14 5.01 7.12
N ALA A 21 0.31 4.64 8.09
CA ALA A 21 0.74 3.92 9.28
C ALA A 21 0.92 2.40 9.05
N LEU A 22 0.40 1.85 7.94
CA LEU A 22 0.49 0.44 7.59
C LEU A 22 1.14 0.32 6.19
N PRO A 23 2.48 0.24 6.11
CA PRO A 23 3.18 0.16 4.85
C PRO A 23 2.65 -0.98 3.96
N GLY A 24 2.34 -0.67 2.71
CA GLY A 24 1.76 -1.62 1.75
C GLY A 24 0.24 -1.79 1.84
N CYS A 25 -0.43 -1.20 2.83
CA CYS A 25 -1.89 -1.24 2.93
C CYS A 25 -2.52 -0.16 2.03
N ILE A 26 -2.91 -0.58 0.83
CA ILE A 26 -3.49 0.24 -0.23
C ILE A 26 -4.77 -0.44 -0.71
N SER A 27 -5.76 0.34 -1.12
CA SER A 27 -6.98 -0.15 -1.76
C SER A 27 -7.52 0.87 -2.75
N GLU A 28 -8.50 0.49 -3.56
CA GLU A 28 -9.10 1.33 -4.61
C GLU A 28 -10.62 1.10 -4.69
N GLY A 29 -11.34 2.03 -5.31
CA GLY A 29 -12.77 1.89 -5.59
C GLY A 29 -13.26 2.94 -6.59
N ASP A 30 -14.37 2.65 -7.27
CA ASP A 30 -14.98 3.55 -8.25
C ASP A 30 -15.57 4.79 -7.57
N THR A 31 -15.94 4.66 -6.29
CA THR A 31 -16.43 5.76 -5.46
C THR A 31 -15.57 5.96 -4.22
N ARG A 32 -15.68 7.14 -3.62
CA ARG A 32 -15.01 7.46 -2.36
C ARG A 32 -15.44 6.51 -1.25
N GLU A 33 -16.73 6.20 -1.20
CA GLU A 33 -17.34 5.34 -0.19
C GLU A 33 -16.81 3.91 -0.32
N GLU A 34 -16.75 3.38 -1.55
CA GLU A 34 -16.23 2.05 -1.85
C GLU A 34 -14.74 1.94 -1.52
N ALA A 35 -13.90 2.88 -1.95
CA ALA A 35 -12.48 2.87 -1.61
C ALA A 35 -12.27 2.85 -0.08
N LEU A 36 -13.08 3.62 0.65
CA LEU A 36 -13.04 3.64 2.11
C LEU A 36 -13.55 2.34 2.74
N GLU A 37 -14.51 1.64 2.13
CA GLU A 37 -14.96 0.32 2.59
C GLU A 37 -13.86 -0.72 2.38
N ASN A 38 -13.30 -0.78 1.17
CA ASN A 38 -12.25 -1.73 0.80
C ASN A 38 -10.99 -1.57 1.67
N ILE A 39 -10.57 -0.34 1.98
CA ILE A 39 -9.41 -0.13 2.86
C ILE A 39 -9.67 -0.57 4.31
N ARG A 40 -10.92 -0.57 4.79
CA ARG A 40 -11.23 -1.08 6.14
C ARG A 40 -11.06 -2.59 6.19
N GLU A 41 -11.45 -3.30 5.14
CA GLU A 41 -11.20 -4.74 5.01
C GLU A 41 -9.71 -5.03 4.93
N ALA A 42 -8.96 -4.27 4.11
CA ALA A 42 -7.51 -4.42 4.01
C ALA A 42 -6.80 -4.17 5.35
N ILE A 43 -7.25 -3.18 6.13
CA ILE A 43 -6.75 -2.93 7.50
C ILE A 43 -7.05 -4.11 8.41
N ALA A 44 -8.25 -4.69 8.34
CA ALA A 44 -8.64 -5.82 9.17
C ALA A 44 -7.77 -7.04 8.87
N LEU A 45 -7.54 -7.35 7.60
CA LEU A 45 -6.64 -8.42 7.15
C LEU A 45 -5.19 -8.18 7.56
N TYR A 46 -4.70 -6.94 7.42
CA TYR A 46 -3.32 -6.60 7.81
C TYR A 46 -3.05 -6.82 9.31
N LEU A 47 -4.07 -6.61 10.15
CA LEU A 47 -3.97 -6.71 11.61
C LEU A 47 -4.47 -8.06 12.13
N GLU A 48 -4.92 -8.96 11.26
CA GLU A 48 -5.39 -10.28 11.65
C GLU A 48 -4.19 -11.07 12.23
N PRO A 49 -4.32 -11.64 13.43
CA PRO A 49 -3.29 -12.49 13.98
C PRO A 49 -3.14 -13.73 13.12
N ILE A 50 -1.91 -14.04 12.69
CA ILE A 50 -1.62 -15.28 11.98
C ILE A 50 -1.72 -16.41 13.01
N GLU A 51 -2.74 -17.25 12.89
CA GLU A 51 -2.77 -18.54 13.59
C GLU A 51 -1.74 -19.46 12.90
N ASP A 52 -0.53 -19.49 13.47
CA ASP A 52 0.62 -20.19 12.92
C ASP A 52 0.49 -21.71 13.10
N ASP A 53 -0.09 -22.37 12.10
CA ASP A 53 0.24 -23.76 11.76
C ASP A 53 1.22 -23.78 10.57
N GLY A 54 2.32 -23.02 10.65
CA GLY A 54 3.59 -23.41 10.05
C GLY A 54 3.97 -22.88 8.67
N ILE A 55 3.42 -21.76 8.18
CA ILE A 55 3.95 -21.13 6.96
C ILE A 55 3.77 -19.61 7.05
N PHE A 56 4.86 -18.87 7.29
CA PHE A 56 5.36 -17.79 6.43
C PHE A 56 6.65 -17.22 7.04
N SER A 57 7.78 -17.69 6.50
CA SER A 57 9.12 -17.18 6.77
C SER A 57 9.34 -15.82 6.09
N ASP A 58 9.85 -14.84 6.84
CA ASP A 58 10.91 -13.90 6.46
C ASP A 58 11.11 -13.55 4.96
N ALA A 59 10.05 -13.15 4.25
CA ALA A 59 10.16 -12.67 2.87
C ALA A 59 10.06 -11.13 2.77
N SER A 60 10.33 -10.39 3.84
CA SER A 60 10.71 -8.97 3.73
C SER A 60 12.16 -8.87 3.23
N GLU A 61 12.42 -9.35 2.00
CA GLU A 61 13.65 -9.05 1.30
C GLU A 61 13.65 -7.55 0.97
N GLN A 62 14.36 -6.79 1.79
CA GLN A 62 15.15 -5.62 1.46
C GLN A 62 15.07 -5.16 -0.01
N VAL A 63 14.01 -4.46 -0.41
CA VAL A 63 14.01 -3.67 -1.66
C VAL A 63 14.60 -2.29 -1.37
N GLU A 64 15.78 -2.26 -0.73
CA GLU A 64 16.60 -1.05 -0.67
C GLU A 64 17.43 -0.95 -1.96
N LYS A 65 17.20 0.13 -2.71
CA LYS A 65 18.20 0.78 -3.59
C LYS A 65 18.62 0.04 -4.87
N LEU A 66 17.67 -0.38 -5.70
CA LEU A 66 17.93 -0.48 -7.15
C LEU A 66 17.57 0.86 -7.82
N ARG A 67 18.54 1.78 -7.74
CA ARG A 67 18.89 2.79 -8.74
C ARG A 67 17.74 3.43 -9.53
N TYR A 68 17.20 4.53 -9.02
CA TYR A 68 16.78 5.63 -9.90
C TYR A 68 18.00 6.55 -10.09
N ASP A 69 18.86 6.23 -11.06
CA ASP A 69 19.92 7.15 -11.49
C ASP A 69 19.34 8.14 -12.51
N LYS A 70 18.99 9.36 -12.06
CA LYS A 70 18.62 10.48 -12.94
C LYS A 70 19.82 11.24 -13.52
N ASN A 71 21.07 10.77 -13.33
CA ASN A 71 22.22 11.64 -13.53
C ASN A 71 23.38 11.05 -14.33
N SER A 72 23.11 10.22 -15.35
CA SER A 72 24.06 10.09 -16.46
C SER A 72 23.74 11.14 -17.52
N ARG A 73 24.05 12.39 -17.15
CA ARG A 73 24.12 13.54 -18.05
C ARG A 73 25.08 13.23 -19.20
N HIS A 74 24.73 13.76 -20.36
CA HIS A 74 25.62 13.92 -21.51
C HIS A 74 27.02 14.34 -21.09
N GLN A 75 28.03 13.64 -21.59
CA GLN A 75 29.35 14.22 -21.75
C GLN A 75 30.03 13.63 -23.00
N PHE A 76 29.98 14.44 -24.07
CA PHE A 76 30.67 14.41 -25.37
C PHE A 76 30.44 13.23 -26.32
#